data_AF-A0A645ARI0-F1
#
_entry.id   AF-A0A645ARI0-F1
#
_cell.length_a   1.000
_cell.length_b   1.000
_cell.length_c   1.000
_cell.angle_alpha   90.00
_cell.angle_beta   90.00
_cell.angle_gamma   90.00
#
_symmetry.space_group_name_H-M   'P 1'
#
loop_
_entity.id
_entity.type
_entity.pdbx_description
1 polymer ?
#
loop_
_entity_poly.entity_id
_entity_poly.type
_entity_poly.pdbx_seq_one_letter_code
_entity_poly.pdbx_strand_id
1 'polypeptide(L)'
;MILKPKQGQRKSDINIPDDTNIYRVGHKLAKAILGACKQLHTTNKELIFNYSNTPTKVTVLENYIGQSGWLRVSHLEINSFELEDYLITACITDNGETIDNEIAQRFFSIHAIEDKTIYTPNETILTLDEVVFRETQKLISENANRNKDFFDTEMDKLDQWADDMKLSLEKEIKDLDAEIKLKKSEAKKILNLETKVQSQRAIKDLEKKRSEKRRNLFETQDDIDYRKENLLNEIERRLKQEVKTTELFTIKWKMI
;
A
#
# COMPACT_ATOMS: atom_id res chain seq x y z
N MET A 1 -13.46 -11.96 -20.86
CA MET A 1 -12.21 -12.73 -20.78
C MET A 1 -11.20 -11.92 -19.97
N ILE A 2 -10.66 -12.46 -18.87
CA ILE A 2 -9.64 -11.76 -18.07
C ILE A 2 -8.29 -11.98 -18.74
N LEU A 3 -7.59 -10.91 -19.11
CA LEU A 3 -6.25 -11.00 -19.69
C LEU A 3 -5.24 -11.38 -18.60
N LYS A 4 -4.87 -12.66 -18.53
CA LYS A 4 -3.80 -13.17 -17.67
C LYS A 4 -2.55 -13.41 -18.51
N PRO A 5 -1.40 -12.76 -18.22
CA PRO A 5 -0.15 -13.08 -18.90
C PRO A 5 0.27 -14.51 -18.57
N LYS A 6 0.86 -15.22 -19.54
CA LYS A 6 1.51 -16.51 -19.26
C LYS A 6 2.75 -16.30 -18.38
N GLN A 7 3.19 -17.34 -17.68
CA GLN A 7 4.39 -17.28 -16.84
C GLN A 7 5.59 -16.79 -17.69
N GLY A 8 6.24 -15.70 -17.28
CA GLY A 8 7.36 -15.09 -18.00
C GLY A 8 7.00 -14.08 -19.11
N GLN A 9 5.71 -13.89 -19.45
CA GLN A 9 5.26 -12.86 -20.39
C GLN A 9 4.92 -11.55 -19.68
N ARG A 10 5.23 -10.41 -20.30
CA ARG A 10 4.73 -9.12 -19.84
C ARG A 10 3.29 -8.97 -20.29
N LYS A 11 2.46 -8.24 -19.52
CA LYS A 11 1.06 -7.94 -19.91
C LYS A 11 0.96 -7.23 -21.27
N SER A 12 2.02 -6.56 -21.70
CA SER A 12 2.16 -5.91 -23.02
C SER A 12 2.24 -6.90 -24.19
N ASP A 13 2.57 -8.17 -23.94
CA ASP A 13 2.87 -9.14 -24.99
C ASP A 13 1.63 -9.98 -25.35
N ILE A 14 0.49 -9.68 -24.72
CA ILE A 14 -0.79 -10.32 -24.99
C ILE A 14 -1.34 -9.71 -26.28
N ASN A 15 -1.42 -10.51 -27.35
CA ASN A 15 -2.06 -10.08 -28.59
C ASN A 15 -3.58 -10.00 -28.37
N ILE A 16 -4.12 -8.80 -28.58
CA ILE A 16 -5.51 -8.46 -28.30
C ILE A 16 -6.14 -8.06 -29.64
N PRO A 17 -7.22 -8.73 -30.07
CA PRO A 17 -7.87 -8.41 -31.34
C PRO A 17 -8.24 -6.93 -31.43
N ASP A 18 -8.10 -6.33 -32.60
CA ASP A 18 -8.25 -4.89 -32.81
C ASP A 18 -9.60 -4.32 -32.33
N ASP A 19 -10.67 -5.12 -32.32
CA ASP A 19 -12.01 -4.74 -31.85
C ASP A 19 -12.24 -4.94 -30.34
N THR A 20 -11.17 -5.15 -29.54
CA THR A 20 -11.30 -5.46 -28.11
C THR A 20 -10.97 -4.27 -27.21
N ASN A 21 -11.96 -3.81 -26.44
CA ASN A 21 -11.74 -2.81 -25.41
C ASN A 21 -11.26 -3.43 -24.09
N ILE A 22 -10.07 -3.03 -23.64
CA ILE A 22 -9.48 -3.49 -22.39
C ILE A 22 -9.86 -2.53 -21.27
N TYR A 23 -10.58 -3.03 -20.27
CA TYR A 23 -10.96 -2.24 -19.11
C TYR A 23 -10.12 -2.62 -17.89
N ARG A 24 -9.53 -1.62 -17.24
CA ARG A 24 -8.94 -1.76 -15.90
C ARG A 24 -10.06 -1.72 -14.85
N VAL A 25 -9.80 -2.24 -13.66
CA VAL A 25 -10.77 -2.30 -12.54
C VAL A 25 -11.37 -0.93 -12.22
N GLY A 26 -10.60 0.16 -12.40
CA GLY A 26 -11.08 1.53 -12.19
C GLY A 26 -12.04 2.07 -13.27
N HIS A 27 -12.20 1.40 -14.41
CA HIS A 27 -13.06 1.85 -15.50
C HIS A 27 -14.55 1.78 -15.12
N LYS A 28 -15.36 2.77 -15.53
CA LYS A 28 -16.79 2.87 -15.17
C LYS A 28 -17.58 1.59 -15.45
N LEU A 29 -17.33 0.98 -16.62
CA LEU A 29 -17.98 -0.29 -16.98
C LEU A 29 -17.55 -1.45 -16.07
N ALA A 30 -16.26 -1.56 -15.74
CA ALA A 30 -15.77 -2.60 -14.85
C ALA A 30 -16.38 -2.45 -13.44
N LYS A 31 -16.44 -1.22 -12.92
CA LYS A 31 -17.14 -0.90 -11.66
C LYS A 31 -18.62 -1.27 -11.71
N ALA A 32 -19.31 -0.96 -12.80
CA ALA A 32 -20.72 -1.30 -12.97
C ALA A 32 -20.97 -2.81 -13.00
N ILE A 33 -20.14 -3.57 -13.74
CA ILE A 33 -20.23 -5.04 -13.79
C ILE A 33 -19.96 -5.64 -12.41
N LEU A 34 -18.89 -5.22 -11.73
CA LEU A 34 -18.57 -5.69 -10.38
C LEU A 34 -19.69 -5.37 -9.38
N GLY A 35 -20.25 -4.16 -9.45
CA GLY A 35 -21.38 -3.76 -8.63
C GLY A 35 -22.61 -4.64 -8.84
N ALA A 36 -22.95 -4.93 -10.10
CA ALA A 36 -24.05 -5.83 -10.44
C ALA A 36 -23.79 -7.27 -9.93
N CYS A 37 -22.58 -7.79 -10.12
CA CYS A 37 -22.21 -9.13 -9.64
C CYS A 37 -22.30 -9.26 -8.11
N LYS A 38 -21.88 -8.23 -7.35
CA LYS A 38 -21.96 -8.22 -5.88
C LYS A 38 -23.41 -8.25 -5.36
N GLN A 39 -24.39 -7.86 -6.16
CA GLN A 39 -25.81 -7.83 -5.79
C GLN A 39 -26.57 -9.09 -6.23
N LEU A 40 -25.92 -10.03 -6.92
CA LEU A 40 -26.56 -11.27 -7.33
C LEU A 40 -26.90 -12.13 -6.10
N HIS A 41 -28.11 -12.66 -6.08
CA HIS A 41 -28.49 -13.62 -5.06
C HIS A 41 -27.84 -14.98 -5.36
N THR A 42 -26.90 -15.38 -4.53
CA THR A 42 -26.19 -16.66 -4.64
C THR A 42 -26.71 -17.63 -3.59
N THR A 43 -27.51 -18.61 -4.04
CA THR A 43 -27.96 -19.71 -3.17
C THR A 43 -26.81 -20.68 -2.91
N ASN A 44 -26.78 -21.28 -1.72
CA ASN A 44 -25.75 -22.24 -1.36
C ASN A 44 -25.90 -23.50 -2.21
N LYS A 45 -24.88 -23.80 -3.00
CA LYS A 45 -24.84 -24.96 -3.91
C LYS A 45 -23.56 -25.77 -3.73
N GLU A 46 -23.63 -27.02 -4.13
CA GLU A 46 -22.45 -27.86 -4.31
C GLU A 46 -21.84 -27.60 -5.70
N LEU A 47 -20.53 -27.34 -5.75
CA LEU A 47 -19.74 -27.17 -6.96
C LEU A 47 -18.73 -28.31 -7.09
N ILE A 48 -18.72 -28.94 -8.26
CA ILE A 48 -17.76 -29.99 -8.61
C ILE A 48 -16.66 -29.35 -9.47
N PHE A 49 -15.48 -29.18 -8.87
CA PHE A 49 -14.29 -28.67 -9.52
C PHE A 49 -13.57 -29.80 -10.24
N ASN A 50 -13.49 -29.71 -11.58
CA ASN A 50 -12.86 -30.72 -12.41
C ASN A 50 -11.40 -30.33 -12.69
N TYR A 51 -10.49 -30.85 -11.87
CA TYR A 51 -9.05 -30.63 -12.02
C TYR A 51 -8.54 -31.23 -13.33
N SER A 52 -8.98 -32.45 -13.64
CA SER A 52 -8.52 -33.24 -14.78
C SER A 52 -8.78 -32.59 -16.15
N ASN A 53 -9.84 -31.80 -16.27
CA ASN A 53 -10.26 -31.16 -17.52
C ASN A 53 -9.99 -29.64 -17.55
N THR A 54 -8.89 -29.19 -16.92
CA THR A 54 -8.49 -27.78 -16.96
C THR A 54 -7.26 -27.51 -17.84
N PRO A 55 -7.26 -26.41 -18.63
CA PRO A 55 -6.12 -26.05 -19.48
C PRO A 55 -4.85 -25.69 -18.70
N THR A 56 -5.01 -25.25 -17.45
CA THR A 56 -3.92 -24.79 -16.58
C THR A 56 -3.80 -25.68 -15.37
N LYS A 57 -2.66 -26.38 -15.27
CA LYS A 57 -2.33 -27.22 -14.13
C LYS A 57 -2.05 -26.34 -12.90
N VAL A 58 -2.85 -26.49 -11.85
CA VAL A 58 -2.68 -25.79 -10.57
C VAL A 58 -2.13 -26.78 -9.55
N THR A 59 -0.80 -26.95 -9.51
CA THR A 59 -0.15 -28.01 -8.71
C THR A 59 -0.53 -27.97 -7.23
N VAL A 60 -0.72 -26.77 -6.66
CA VAL A 60 -1.10 -26.60 -5.25
C VAL A 60 -2.46 -27.21 -4.89
N LEU A 61 -3.31 -27.49 -5.89
CA LEU A 61 -4.62 -28.11 -5.68
C LEU A 61 -4.63 -29.63 -5.86
N GLU A 62 -3.54 -30.25 -6.33
CA GLU A 62 -3.49 -31.71 -6.54
C GLU A 62 -3.75 -32.50 -5.25
N ASN A 63 -3.31 -31.97 -4.11
CA ASN A 63 -3.49 -32.61 -2.81
C ASN A 63 -4.95 -32.74 -2.38
N TYR A 64 -5.85 -31.95 -2.98
CA TYR A 64 -7.27 -31.92 -2.63
C TYR A 64 -8.13 -32.74 -3.61
N ILE A 65 -7.54 -33.40 -4.62
CA ILE A 65 -8.28 -34.28 -5.53
C ILE A 65 -8.92 -35.42 -4.74
N GLY A 66 -10.21 -35.67 -4.98
CA GLY A 66 -11.01 -36.66 -4.26
C GLY A 66 -11.55 -36.17 -2.91
N GLN A 67 -11.19 -34.98 -2.46
CA GLN A 67 -11.71 -34.37 -1.24
C GLN A 67 -12.94 -33.50 -1.51
N SER A 68 -13.67 -33.23 -0.43
CA SER A 68 -14.78 -32.28 -0.39
C SER A 68 -14.70 -31.43 0.87
N GLY A 69 -15.45 -30.33 0.86
CA GLY A 69 -15.47 -29.40 1.98
C GLY A 69 -16.33 -28.18 1.70
N TRP A 70 -16.11 -27.13 2.48
CA TRP A 70 -16.83 -25.87 2.38
C TRP A 70 -15.91 -24.71 2.07
N LEU A 71 -16.41 -23.75 1.29
CA LEU A 71 -15.69 -22.55 0.92
C LEU A 71 -16.64 -21.36 1.00
N ARG A 72 -16.23 -20.32 1.71
CA ARG A 72 -16.91 -19.03 1.81
C ARG A 72 -16.01 -17.93 1.29
N VAL A 73 -16.59 -17.05 0.48
CA VAL A 73 -15.92 -15.82 0.03
C VAL A 73 -16.57 -14.63 0.71
N SER A 74 -15.75 -13.81 1.34
CA SER A 74 -16.15 -12.56 1.98
C SER A 74 -15.37 -11.38 1.40
N HIS A 75 -16.04 -10.25 1.22
CA HIS A 75 -15.42 -8.98 0.86
C HIS A 75 -15.08 -8.22 2.15
N LEU A 76 -13.79 -7.96 2.35
CA LEU A 76 -13.28 -7.13 3.41
C LEU A 76 -12.98 -5.73 2.84
N GLU A 77 -13.60 -4.73 3.42
CA GLU A 77 -13.37 -3.31 3.16
C GLU A 77 -12.58 -2.76 4.36
N ILE A 78 -11.39 -2.22 4.09
CA ILE A 78 -10.62 -1.46 5.07
C ILE A 78 -10.62 0.00 4.60
N ASN A 79 -11.40 0.83 5.28
CA ASN A 79 -11.47 2.26 5.01
C ASN A 79 -10.51 2.99 5.96
N SER A 80 -9.33 3.34 5.46
CA SER A 80 -8.30 4.05 6.20
C SER A 80 -7.99 5.39 5.52
N PHE A 81 -6.74 5.64 5.11
CA PHE A 81 -6.39 6.76 4.23
C PHE A 81 -6.82 6.49 2.78
N GLU A 82 -6.64 5.25 2.33
CA GLU A 82 -7.21 4.73 1.09
C GLU A 82 -8.25 3.66 1.42
N LEU A 83 -9.17 3.46 0.48
CA LEU A 83 -10.10 2.35 0.53
C LEU A 83 -9.40 1.12 -0.06
N GLU A 84 -9.11 0.15 0.80
CA GLU A 84 -8.53 -1.12 0.40
C GLU A 84 -9.60 -2.22 0.41
N ASP A 85 -9.71 -2.95 -0.71
CA ASP A 85 -10.64 -4.05 -0.90
C ASP A 85 -9.90 -5.38 -0.95
N TYR A 86 -10.31 -6.32 -0.10
CA TYR A 86 -9.77 -7.68 -0.07
C TYR A 86 -10.88 -8.72 -0.25
N LEU A 87 -10.54 -9.83 -0.91
CA LEU A 87 -11.38 -11.02 -0.92
C LEU A 87 -10.76 -12.06 0.02
N ILE A 88 -11.49 -12.42 1.06
CA ILE A 88 -11.13 -13.49 1.98
C ILE A 88 -11.83 -14.75 1.53
N THR A 89 -11.06 -15.79 1.25
CA THR A 89 -11.58 -17.12 0.93
C THR A 89 -11.32 -18.05 2.10
N ALA A 90 -12.33 -18.25 2.94
CA ALA A 90 -12.28 -19.24 4.00
C ALA A 90 -12.63 -20.60 3.43
N CYS A 91 -11.76 -21.59 3.59
CA CYS A 91 -11.95 -22.90 3.00
C CYS A 91 -11.55 -24.00 3.99
N ILE A 92 -12.43 -24.98 4.17
CA ILE A 92 -12.22 -26.12 5.05
C ILE A 92 -12.58 -27.41 4.33
N THR A 93 -11.88 -28.51 4.63
CA THR A 93 -12.24 -29.85 4.17
C THR A 93 -13.30 -30.46 5.10
N ASP A 94 -14.02 -31.48 4.62
CA ASP A 94 -14.96 -32.25 5.45
C ASP A 94 -14.24 -33.00 6.61
N ASN A 95 -12.90 -33.12 6.53
CA ASN A 95 -12.06 -33.67 7.59
C ASN A 95 -11.63 -32.62 8.63
N GLY A 96 -12.05 -31.35 8.48
CA GLY A 96 -11.73 -30.26 9.41
C GLY A 96 -10.40 -29.55 9.16
N GLU A 97 -9.69 -29.88 8.07
CA GLU A 97 -8.47 -29.17 7.69
C GLU A 97 -8.81 -27.80 7.09
N THR A 98 -8.14 -26.73 7.52
CA THR A 98 -8.29 -25.41 6.90
C THR A 98 -7.30 -25.24 5.75
N ILE A 99 -7.79 -24.83 4.58
CA ILE A 99 -6.98 -24.50 3.41
C ILE A 99 -6.66 -23.00 3.45
N ASP A 100 -5.38 -22.65 3.23
CA ASP A 100 -4.93 -21.25 3.19
C ASP A 100 -5.68 -20.43 2.13
N ASN A 101 -5.94 -19.15 2.44
CA ASN A 101 -6.70 -18.24 1.59
C ASN A 101 -6.14 -18.15 0.15
N GLU A 102 -4.81 -18.09 -0.02
CA GLU A 102 -4.19 -17.97 -1.34
C GLU A 102 -4.39 -19.24 -2.17
N ILE A 103 -4.34 -20.41 -1.53
CA ILE A 103 -4.58 -21.71 -2.17
C ILE A 103 -6.07 -21.85 -2.52
N ALA A 104 -6.95 -21.49 -1.58
CA ALA A 104 -8.40 -21.56 -1.76
C ALA A 104 -8.87 -20.68 -2.94
N GLN A 105 -8.29 -19.48 -3.12
CA GLN A 105 -8.57 -18.63 -4.29
C GLN A 105 -8.27 -19.31 -5.63
N ARG A 106 -7.35 -20.29 -5.65
CA ARG A 106 -7.02 -21.02 -6.88
C ARG A 106 -8.12 -21.95 -7.33
N PHE A 107 -9.10 -22.29 -6.49
CA PHE A 107 -10.29 -23.07 -6.91
C PHE A 107 -11.00 -22.38 -8.08
N PHE A 108 -11.10 -21.05 -8.05
CA PHE A 108 -11.71 -20.26 -9.13
C PHE A 108 -10.85 -20.16 -10.41
N SER A 109 -9.70 -20.83 -10.44
CA SER A 109 -8.91 -21.04 -11.67
C SER A 109 -9.21 -22.38 -12.34
N ILE A 110 -10.04 -23.22 -11.71
CA ILE A 110 -10.48 -24.53 -12.20
C ILE A 110 -11.92 -24.43 -12.71
N HIS A 111 -12.25 -25.19 -13.75
CA HIS A 111 -13.62 -25.31 -14.23
C HIS A 111 -14.49 -26.03 -13.18
N ALA A 112 -15.65 -25.45 -12.88
CA ALA A 112 -16.61 -26.03 -11.96
C ALA A 112 -17.97 -26.23 -12.64
N ILE A 113 -18.69 -27.26 -12.21
CA ILE A 113 -20.07 -27.52 -12.60
C ILE A 113 -20.94 -27.43 -11.34
N GLU A 114 -22.07 -26.76 -11.46
CA GLU A 114 -23.09 -26.71 -10.41
C GLU A 114 -23.79 -28.07 -10.30
N ASP A 115 -23.93 -28.57 -9.07
CA ASP A 115 -24.72 -29.77 -8.78
C ASP A 115 -26.01 -29.36 -8.04
N LYS A 116 -26.18 -29.79 -6.79
CA LYS A 116 -27.40 -29.59 -6.01
C LYS A 116 -27.36 -28.36 -5.10
N THR A 117 -28.54 -27.81 -4.82
CA THR A 117 -28.73 -26.83 -3.74
C THR A 117 -28.60 -27.53 -2.39
N ILE A 118 -27.94 -26.87 -1.45
CA ILE A 118 -27.60 -27.44 -0.15
C ILE A 118 -27.88 -26.43 0.97
N TYR A 119 -28.00 -26.94 2.19
CA TYR A 119 -28.00 -26.15 3.40
C TYR A 119 -26.64 -26.25 4.08
N THR A 120 -26.11 -25.14 4.59
CA THR A 120 -24.85 -25.12 5.32
C THR A 120 -25.08 -25.47 6.78
N PRO A 121 -24.47 -26.54 7.32
CA PRO A 121 -24.61 -26.88 8.73
C PRO A 121 -24.12 -25.74 9.64
N ASN A 122 -24.77 -25.55 10.79
CA ASN A 122 -24.40 -24.46 11.72
C ASN A 122 -22.94 -24.57 12.23
N GLU A 123 -22.45 -25.78 12.47
CA GLU A 123 -21.06 -26.02 12.87
C GLU A 123 -20.05 -25.58 11.79
N THR A 124 -20.39 -25.81 10.53
CA THR A 124 -19.63 -25.34 9.37
C THR A 124 -19.65 -23.82 9.27
N ILE A 125 -20.78 -23.18 9.56
CA ILE A 125 -20.88 -21.71 9.57
C ILE A 125 -19.91 -21.12 10.61
N LEU A 126 -19.90 -21.65 11.82
CA LEU A 126 -19.02 -21.19 12.91
C LEU A 126 -17.54 -21.36 12.57
N THR A 127 -17.15 -22.53 12.05
CA THR A 127 -15.75 -22.78 11.65
C THR A 127 -15.31 -21.86 10.50
N LEU A 128 -16.19 -21.59 9.52
CA LEU A 128 -15.91 -20.62 8.47
C LEU A 128 -15.80 -19.19 9.02
N ASP A 129 -16.64 -18.80 9.99
CA ASP A 129 -16.55 -17.49 10.66
C ASP A 129 -15.20 -17.31 11.38
N GLU A 130 -14.71 -18.35 12.06
CA GLU A 130 -13.39 -18.34 12.71
C GLU A 130 -12.25 -18.17 11.70
N VAL A 131 -12.32 -18.88 10.57
CA VAL A 131 -11.32 -18.73 9.50
C VAL A 131 -11.36 -17.33 8.91
N VAL A 132 -12.55 -16.80 8.59
CA VAL A 132 -12.70 -15.42 8.08
C VAL A 132 -12.14 -14.42 9.09
N PHE A 133 -12.47 -14.56 10.38
CA PHE A 133 -11.98 -13.68 11.43
C PHE A 133 -10.45 -13.69 11.51
N ARG A 134 -9.84 -14.87 11.50
CA ARG A 134 -8.38 -15.02 11.54
C ARG A 134 -7.71 -14.35 10.34
N GLU A 135 -8.21 -14.58 9.13
CA GLU A 135 -7.65 -13.95 7.92
C GLU A 135 -7.86 -12.42 7.94
N THR A 136 -8.99 -11.93 8.44
CA THR A 136 -9.23 -10.50 8.64
C THR A 136 -8.19 -9.90 9.60
N GLN A 137 -7.92 -10.54 10.74
CA GLN A 137 -6.90 -10.05 11.69
C GLN A 137 -5.50 -10.07 11.08
N LYS A 138 -5.17 -11.09 10.28
CA LYS A 138 -3.90 -11.15 9.55
C LYS A 138 -3.75 -9.94 8.62
N LEU A 139 -4.74 -9.66 7.77
CA LEU A 139 -4.71 -8.52 6.85
C LEU A 139 -4.63 -7.16 7.57
N ILE A 140 -5.36 -7.01 8.68
CA ILE A 140 -5.28 -5.81 9.53
C ILE A 140 -3.87 -5.63 10.08
N SER A 141 -3.25 -6.71 10.58
CA SER A 141 -1.89 -6.67 11.13
C SER A 141 -0.84 -6.34 10.07
N GLU A 142 -0.98 -6.89 8.86
CA GLU A 142 -0.11 -6.59 7.72
C GLU A 142 -0.26 -5.14 7.27
N ASN A 143 -1.48 -4.59 7.27
CA ASN A 143 -1.73 -3.18 6.99
C ASN A 143 -1.06 -2.27 8.05
N ALA A 144 -1.22 -2.60 9.33
CA ALA A 144 -0.58 -1.87 10.42
C ALA A 144 0.95 -1.89 10.33
N ASN A 145 1.55 -3.04 10.01
CA ASN A 145 3.00 -3.15 9.82
C ASN A 145 3.49 -2.31 8.63
N ARG A 146 2.80 -2.35 7.48
CA ARG A 146 3.14 -1.50 6.34
C ARG A 146 3.06 0.00 6.68
N ASN A 147 2.06 0.40 7.47
CA ASN A 147 1.93 1.78 7.93
C ASN A 147 3.06 2.18 8.88
N LYS A 148 3.47 1.28 9.78
CA LYS A 148 4.62 1.49 10.66
C LYS A 148 5.91 1.68 9.85
N ASP A 149 6.22 0.75 8.95
CA ASP A 149 7.45 0.79 8.14
C ASP A 149 7.52 2.05 7.28
N PHE A 150 6.37 2.47 6.72
CA PHE A 150 6.25 3.73 6.00
C PHE A 150 6.54 4.94 6.90
N PHE A 151 5.94 4.99 8.09
CA PHE A 151 6.15 6.09 9.04
C PHE A 151 7.61 6.20 9.46
N ASP A 152 8.22 5.09 9.88
CA ASP A 152 9.61 5.06 10.32
C ASP A 152 10.54 5.55 9.17
N THR A 153 10.29 5.08 7.94
CA THR A 153 11.07 5.49 6.76
C THR A 153 10.92 6.99 6.43
N GLU A 154 9.71 7.53 6.47
CA GLU A 154 9.48 8.94 6.17
C GLU A 154 9.99 9.87 7.29
N MET A 155 9.90 9.45 8.54
CA MET A 155 10.45 10.17 9.68
C MET A 155 11.98 10.23 9.60
N ASP A 156 12.63 9.10 9.32
CA ASP A 156 14.09 9.02 9.14
C ASP A 156 14.58 9.94 8.01
N LYS A 157 13.83 10.02 6.90
CA LYS A 157 14.16 10.95 5.80
C LYS A 157 14.08 12.41 6.23
N LEU A 158 13.04 12.77 7.00
CA LEU A 158 12.88 14.13 7.52
C LEU A 158 14.00 14.47 8.52
N ASP A 159 14.40 13.53 9.37
CA ASP A 159 15.51 13.70 10.30
C ASP A 159 16.85 13.86 9.59
N GLN A 160 17.16 13.00 8.62
CA GLN A 160 18.38 13.12 7.82
C GLN A 160 18.41 14.44 7.05
N TRP A 161 17.29 14.83 6.45
CA TRP A 161 17.19 16.11 5.75
C TRP A 161 17.40 17.29 6.72
N ALA A 162 16.89 17.21 7.94
CA ALA A 162 17.09 18.22 8.97
C ALA A 162 18.57 18.37 9.35
N ASP A 163 19.24 17.25 9.60
CA ASP A 163 20.66 17.23 9.97
C ASP A 163 21.54 17.78 8.82
N ASP A 164 21.29 17.35 7.59
CA ASP A 164 22.04 17.79 6.41
C ASP A 164 21.88 19.30 6.16
N MET A 165 20.64 19.81 6.23
CA MET A 165 20.37 21.23 6.05
C MET A 165 20.98 22.09 7.15
N LYS A 166 20.85 21.63 8.41
CA LYS A 166 21.46 22.31 9.56
C LYS A 166 22.97 22.37 9.42
N LEU A 167 23.63 21.26 9.16
CA LEU A 167 25.09 21.20 9.01
C LEU A 167 25.58 22.08 7.85
N SER A 168 24.90 22.04 6.70
CA SER A 168 25.27 22.85 5.55
C SER A 168 25.16 24.35 5.85
N LEU A 169 24.03 24.80 6.39
CA LEU A 169 23.79 26.22 6.68
C LEU A 169 24.66 26.73 7.84
N GLU A 170 24.85 25.95 8.90
CA GLU A 170 25.75 26.29 10.01
C GLU A 170 27.18 26.48 9.53
N LYS A 171 27.66 25.60 8.64
CA LYS A 171 28.99 25.71 8.03
C LYS A 171 29.12 26.99 7.19
N GLU A 172 28.16 27.26 6.31
CA GLU A 172 28.17 28.47 5.49
C GLU A 172 28.13 29.76 6.33
N ILE A 173 27.32 29.78 7.41
CA ILE A 173 27.26 30.91 8.34
C ILE A 173 28.61 31.11 9.04
N LYS A 174 29.25 30.01 9.46
CA LYS A 174 30.57 30.05 10.11
C LYS A 174 31.67 30.55 9.18
N ASP A 175 31.65 30.11 7.91
CA ASP A 175 32.60 30.56 6.88
C ASP A 175 32.41 32.07 6.60
N LEU A 176 31.16 32.54 6.50
CA LEU A 176 30.86 33.97 6.38
C LEU A 176 31.32 34.78 7.60
N ASP A 177 31.15 34.25 8.82
CA ASP A 177 31.62 34.91 10.04
C ASP A 177 33.16 35.04 10.07
N ALA A 178 33.88 34.02 9.59
CA ALA A 178 35.33 34.06 9.44
C ALA A 178 35.77 35.08 8.37
N GLU A 179 35.10 35.11 7.22
CA GLU A 179 35.39 36.05 6.12
C GLU A 179 35.13 37.50 6.54
N ILE A 180 34.00 37.77 7.20
CA ILE A 180 33.66 39.10 7.74
C ILE A 180 34.73 39.56 8.73
N LYS A 181 35.19 38.67 9.62
CA LYS A 181 36.25 38.99 10.61
C LYS A 181 37.56 39.34 9.92
N LEU A 182 37.96 38.56 8.91
CA LEU A 182 39.15 38.83 8.10
C LEU A 182 39.04 40.19 7.40
N LYS A 183 37.96 40.44 6.66
CA LYS A 183 37.73 41.70 5.93
C LYS A 183 37.67 42.92 6.83
N LYS A 184 37.07 42.81 8.02
CA LYS A 184 37.11 43.87 9.04
C LYS A 184 38.52 44.17 9.52
N SER A 185 39.37 43.15 9.64
CA SER A 185 40.78 43.35 10.04
C SER A 185 41.61 44.01 8.93
N GLU A 186 41.38 43.66 7.66
CA GLU A 186 42.02 44.28 6.49
C GLU A 186 41.59 45.75 6.33
N ALA A 187 40.29 46.03 6.43
CA ALA A 187 39.74 47.38 6.29
C ALA A 187 40.29 48.38 7.32
N LYS A 188 40.66 47.92 8.53
CA LYS A 188 41.30 48.76 9.56
C LYS A 188 42.69 49.27 9.14
N LYS A 189 43.39 48.56 8.25
CA LYS A 189 44.75 48.90 7.80
C LYS A 189 44.75 49.86 6.60
N ILE A 190 43.59 50.11 5.99
CA ILE A 190 43.46 50.97 4.82
C ILE A 190 43.48 52.45 5.22
N LEU A 191 44.41 53.20 4.63
CA LEU A 191 44.59 54.63 4.88
C LEU A 191 43.78 55.52 3.91
N ASN A 192 43.65 55.10 2.65
CA ASN A 192 42.90 55.84 1.64
C ASN A 192 41.38 55.73 1.91
N LEU A 193 40.71 56.89 2.01
CA LEU A 193 39.29 56.98 2.38
C LEU A 193 38.37 56.28 1.36
N GLU A 194 38.61 56.49 0.07
CA GLU A 194 37.80 55.89 -1.00
C GLU A 194 37.88 54.36 -0.96
N THR A 195 39.09 53.83 -0.78
CA THR A 195 39.32 52.39 -0.69
C THR A 195 38.71 51.81 0.59
N LYS A 196 38.74 52.58 1.69
CA LYS A 196 38.11 52.19 2.96
C LYS A 196 36.59 52.12 2.87
N VAL A 197 35.96 53.06 2.16
CA VAL A 197 34.50 53.04 1.91
C VAL A 197 34.11 51.82 1.07
N GLN A 198 34.87 51.49 0.02
CA GLN A 198 34.63 50.28 -0.78
C GLN A 198 34.73 49.00 0.07
N SER A 199 35.76 48.88 0.91
CA SER A 199 35.89 47.75 1.86
C SER A 199 34.71 47.66 2.82
N GLN A 200 34.21 48.78 3.35
CA GLN A 200 33.07 48.79 4.26
C GLN A 200 31.77 48.36 3.58
N ARG A 201 31.57 48.70 2.29
CA ARG A 201 30.43 48.20 1.50
C ARG A 201 30.51 46.69 1.32
N ALA A 202 31.68 46.15 0.96
CA ALA A 202 31.87 44.70 0.80
C ALA A 202 31.59 43.93 2.12
N ILE A 203 32.02 44.47 3.26
CA ILE A 203 31.70 43.89 4.58
C ILE A 203 30.18 43.88 4.84
N LYS A 204 29.48 44.97 4.51
CA LYS A 204 28.03 45.07 4.68
C LYS A 204 27.28 44.05 3.80
N ASP A 205 27.75 43.80 2.59
CA ASP A 205 27.17 42.79 1.70
C ASP A 205 27.34 41.37 2.26
N LEU A 206 28.51 41.05 2.82
CA LEU A 206 28.73 39.77 3.52
C LEU A 206 27.85 39.62 4.76
N GLU A 207 27.69 40.68 5.56
CA GLU A 207 26.79 40.69 6.71
C GLU A 207 25.33 40.45 6.32
N LYS A 208 24.89 41.02 5.19
CA LYS A 208 23.56 40.78 4.62
C LYS A 208 23.38 39.32 4.23
N LYS A 209 24.34 38.73 3.50
CA LYS A 209 24.32 37.31 3.13
C LYS A 209 24.25 36.39 4.35
N ARG A 210 25.02 36.69 5.41
CA ARG A 210 24.95 35.94 6.66
C ARG A 210 23.57 36.02 7.31
N SER A 211 22.98 37.22 7.35
CA SER A 211 21.64 37.40 7.90
C SER A 211 20.58 36.60 7.14
N GLU A 212 20.69 36.57 5.81
CA GLU A 212 19.81 35.79 4.94
C GLU A 212 19.96 34.29 5.18
N LYS A 213 21.19 33.78 5.32
CA LYS A 213 21.45 32.36 5.64
C LYS A 213 20.92 31.96 7.01
N ARG A 214 21.04 32.82 8.03
CA ARG A 214 20.43 32.58 9.36
C ARG A 214 18.91 32.52 9.28
N ARG A 215 18.30 33.42 8.52
CA ARG A 215 16.84 33.40 8.31
C ARG A 215 16.41 32.09 7.63
N ASN A 216 17.11 31.70 6.57
CA ASN A 216 16.83 30.45 5.86
C ASN A 216 16.97 29.21 6.77
N LEU A 217 17.95 29.20 7.69
CA LEU A 217 18.07 28.13 8.68
C LEU A 217 16.80 27.98 9.52
N PHE A 218 16.26 29.10 10.05
CA PHE A 218 15.02 29.06 10.82
C PHE A 218 13.82 28.67 9.96
N GLU A 219 13.68 29.24 8.75
CA GLU A 219 12.57 28.89 7.84
C GLU A 219 12.60 27.41 7.44
N THR A 220 13.79 26.83 7.23
CA THR A 220 13.94 25.40 6.91
C THR A 220 13.59 24.52 8.10
N GLN A 221 13.98 24.92 9.32
CA GLN A 221 13.59 24.21 10.55
C GLN A 221 12.08 24.20 10.74
N ASP A 222 11.42 25.34 10.55
CA ASP A 222 9.97 25.45 10.64
C ASP A 222 9.26 24.57 9.59
N ASP A 223 9.78 24.50 8.35
CA ASP A 223 9.21 23.62 7.30
C ASP A 223 9.36 22.14 7.64
N ILE A 224 10.51 21.73 8.22
CA ILE A 224 10.72 20.35 8.68
C ILE A 224 9.73 20.00 9.78
N ASP A 225 9.58 20.87 10.78
CA ASP A 225 8.66 20.64 11.90
C ASP A 225 7.21 20.57 11.41
N TYR A 226 6.82 21.45 10.48
CA TYR A 226 5.51 21.40 9.83
C TYR A 226 5.28 20.08 9.09
N ARG A 227 6.28 19.56 8.37
CA ARG A 227 6.17 18.27 7.68
C ARG A 227 6.09 17.10 8.63
N LYS A 228 6.85 17.10 9.73
CA LYS A 228 6.76 16.08 10.78
C LYS A 228 5.36 16.04 11.39
N GLU A 229 4.82 17.21 11.72
CA GLU A 229 3.46 17.33 12.26
C GLU A 229 2.42 16.81 11.25
N ASN A 230 2.55 17.14 9.97
CA ASN A 230 1.66 16.60 8.94
C ASN A 230 1.75 15.07 8.83
N LEU A 231 2.96 14.50 8.89
CA LEU A 231 3.18 13.06 8.84
C LEU A 231 2.52 12.37 10.05
N LEU A 232 2.64 12.93 11.25
CA LEU A 232 1.95 12.44 12.45
C LEU A 232 0.42 12.43 12.26
N ASN A 233 -0.13 13.55 11.82
CA ASN A 233 -1.57 13.68 11.56
C ASN A 233 -2.06 12.69 10.48
N GLU A 234 -1.23 12.40 9.47
CA GLU A 234 -1.54 11.41 8.44
C GLU A 234 -1.59 9.99 9.02
N ILE A 235 -0.62 9.61 9.86
CA ILE A 235 -0.62 8.30 10.52
C ILE A 235 -1.78 8.15 11.50
N GLU A 236 -2.09 9.18 12.30
CA GLU A 236 -3.25 9.14 13.20
C GLU A 236 -4.56 8.91 12.44
N ARG A 237 -4.68 9.46 11.22
CA ARG A 237 -5.81 9.19 10.33
C ARG A 237 -5.79 7.74 9.82
N ARG A 238 -4.63 7.22 9.43
CA ARG A 238 -4.48 5.81 9.00
C ARG A 238 -4.84 4.82 10.11
N LEU A 239 -4.56 5.15 11.37
CA LEU A 239 -4.90 4.29 12.52
C LEU A 239 -6.40 4.21 12.80
N LYS A 240 -7.19 5.22 12.43
CA LYS A 240 -8.66 5.24 12.58
C LYS A 240 -9.35 4.49 11.43
N GLN A 241 -8.93 3.25 11.19
CA GLN A 241 -9.51 2.41 10.15
C GLN A 241 -10.91 1.91 10.54
N GLU A 242 -11.85 1.97 9.59
CA GLU A 242 -13.13 1.28 9.68
C GLU A 242 -13.02 -0.02 8.87
N VAL A 243 -13.27 -1.15 9.54
CA VAL A 243 -13.18 -2.47 8.91
C VAL A 243 -14.58 -3.06 8.81
N LYS A 244 -14.98 -3.42 7.58
CA LYS A 244 -16.25 -4.04 7.30
C LYS A 244 -16.05 -5.32 6.53
N THR A 245 -16.64 -6.41 7.00
CA THR A 245 -16.64 -7.70 6.32
C THR A 245 -18.06 -8.03 5.88
N THR A 246 -18.24 -8.33 4.58
CA THR A 246 -19.53 -8.71 4.01
C THR A 246 -19.39 -10.06 3.32
N GLU A 247 -20.19 -11.06 3.72
CA GLU A 247 -20.23 -12.35 3.01
C GLU A 247 -20.76 -12.14 1.58
N LEU A 248 -20.08 -12.73 0.59
CA LEU A 248 -20.55 -12.76 -0.79
C LEU A 248 -21.34 -14.03 -1.07
N PHE A 249 -20.74 -15.20 -0.79
CA PHE A 249 -21.40 -16.50 -0.98
C PHE A 249 -20.68 -17.62 -0.22
N THR A 250 -21.42 -18.70 0.02
CA THR A 250 -20.91 -19.96 0.59
C THR A 250 -21.26 -21.12 -0.35
N ILE A 251 -20.29 -21.97 -0.65
CA ILE A 251 -20.45 -23.17 -1.46
C ILE A 251 -19.91 -24.41 -0.73
N LYS A 252 -20.47 -25.58 -1.05
CA LYS A 252 -19.78 -26.84 -0.82
C LYS A 252 -18.97 -27.16 -2.06
N TRP A 253 -17.75 -27.61 -1.90
CA TRP A 253 -16.89 -27.98 -3.02
C TRP A 253 -16.56 -29.47 -2.96
N LYS A 254 -16.37 -30.03 -4.14
CA LYS A 254 -15.79 -31.36 -4.34
C LYS A 254 -14.80 -31.28 -5.48
N MET A 255 -13.62 -31.87 -5.32
CA MET A 255 -12.58 -31.86 -6.36
C MET A 255 -12.46 -33.24 -6.99
N ILE A 256 -12.50 -33.30 -8.33
CA ILE A 256 -12.38 -34.53 -9.15
C ILE A 256 -11.27 -34.41 -10.20
#